data_AF-A0A924E6B3-F1
#
_entry.id   AF-A0A924E6B3-F1
#
_cell.length_a   1.000
_cell.length_b   1.000
_cell.length_c   1.000
_cell.angle_alpha   90.00
_cell.angle_beta   90.00
_cell.angle_gamma   90.00
#
_symmetry.space_group_name_H-M   'P 1'
#
loop_
_entity.id
_entity.type
_entity.pdbx_description
1 polymer ?
#
loop_
_entity_poly.entity_id
_entity_poly.type
_entity_poly.pdbx_seq_one_letter_code
_entity_poly.pdbx_strand_id
1 'polypeptide(L)' 'MPVIKRFNNCAVRINFKDHAPPHFHLVMNDGRELWVKIDTLEIIHGKSVKREIADAMAWAANQRPLLLAKFEEFQA' A
#
# COMPACT_ATOMS: atom_id res chain seq x y z
N MET A 1 -4.87 8.62 8.43
CA MET A 1 -3.68 7.77 8.22
C MET A 1 -2.85 8.40 7.10
N PRO A 2 -1.52 8.46 7.24
CA PRO A 2 -0.64 9.19 6.32
C PRO A 2 -0.61 8.57 4.92
N VAL A 3 -0.83 9.42 3.91
CA VAL A 3 -0.63 9.07 2.51
C VAL A 3 0.86 9.16 2.19
N ILE A 4 1.45 8.07 1.71
CA ILE A 4 2.86 8.02 1.32
C ILE A 4 3.04 8.55 -0.11
N LYS A 5 2.16 8.13 -1.03
CA LYS A 5 2.23 8.52 -2.44
C LYS A 5 0.84 8.48 -3.08
N ARG A 6 0.56 9.43 -3.98
CA ARG A 6 -0.65 9.46 -4.81
C ARG A 6 -0.32 9.10 -6.26
N PHE A 7 -1.27 8.43 -6.90
CA PHE A 7 -1.32 8.08 -8.32
C PHE A 7 -2.67 8.53 -8.90
N ASN A 8 -2.85 8.40 -10.21
CA ASN A 8 -4.07 8.85 -10.89
C ASN A 8 -5.33 8.14 -10.37
N ASN A 9 -5.23 6.83 -10.07
CA ASN A 9 -6.38 5.99 -9.74
C ASN A 9 -6.45 5.58 -8.26
N CYS A 10 -5.37 5.80 -7.50
CA CYS A 10 -5.27 5.34 -6.12
C CYS A 10 -4.21 6.11 -5.32
N ALA A 11 -4.20 5.89 -4.01
CA ALA A 11 -3.18 6.37 -3.10
C ALA A 11 -2.60 5.21 -2.27
N VAL A 12 -1.28 5.22 -2.09
CA VAL A 12 -0.58 4.35 -1.13
C VAL A 12 -0.64 4.99 0.25
N ARG A 13 -1.13 4.22 1.23
CA ARG A 13 -1.30 4.64 2.62
C ARG A 13 -0.72 3.58 3.56
N ILE A 14 -0.23 4.02 4.71
CA ILE A 14 0.08 3.11 5.83
C ILE A 14 -0.66 3.63 7.05
N ASN A 15 -1.29 2.69 7.75
CA ASN A 15 -2.15 2.98 8.88
C ASN A 15 -1.32 2.97 10.17
N PHE A 16 -1.75 3.77 11.16
CA PHE A 16 -1.15 3.70 12.50
C PHE A 16 -1.69 2.50 13.25
N LYS A 17 -0.84 1.84 14.04
CA LYS A 17 -1.21 0.68 14.86
C LYS A 17 -1.93 -0.42 14.06
N ASP A 18 -1.45 -0.63 12.84
CA ASP A 18 -1.87 -1.73 11.98
C ASP A 18 -1.29 -3.06 12.47
N HIS A 19 -1.86 -4.16 12.00
CA HIS A 19 -1.45 -5.50 12.41
C HIS A 19 -0.47 -6.13 11.41
N ALA A 20 0.35 -7.06 11.91
CA ALA A 20 1.18 -7.90 11.07
C ALA A 20 0.30 -8.78 10.14
N PRO A 21 0.78 -9.15 8.94
CA PRO A 21 2.11 -8.87 8.38
C PRO A 21 2.26 -7.40 7.92
N PRO A 22 3.51 -6.88 7.80
CA PRO A 22 3.75 -5.55 7.23
C PRO A 22 3.12 -5.40 5.84
N HIS A 23 2.21 -4.44 5.71
CA HIS A 23 1.47 -4.19 4.49
C HIS A 23 1.23 -2.71 4.29
N PHE A 24 0.94 -2.31 3.05
CA PHE A 24 0.43 -0.99 2.73
C PHE A 24 -0.95 -1.11 2.11
N HIS A 25 -1.69 -0.01 2.14
CA HIS A 25 -3.03 0.09 1.62
C HIS A 25 -3.00 0.82 0.28
N LEU A 26 -3.68 0.27 -0.72
CA LEU A 26 -4.06 1.00 -1.93
C LEU A 26 -5.52 1.40 -1.80
N VAL A 27 -5.74 2.71 -1.64
CA VAL A 27 -7.09 3.29 -1.58
C VAL A 27 -7.42 3.83 -2.96
N MET A 28 -8.38 3.21 -3.62
CA MET A 28 -8.86 3.59 -4.94
C MET A 28 -9.71 4.87 -4.85
N ASN A 29 -9.82 5.62 -5.95
CA ASN A 29 -10.63 6.84 -5.99
C ASN A 29 -12.12 6.59 -5.73
N ASP A 30 -12.61 5.38 -6.01
CA ASP A 30 -13.99 4.95 -5.74
C ASP A 30 -14.19 4.39 -4.32
N GLY A 31 -13.17 4.45 -3.47
CA GLY A 31 -13.22 4.03 -2.07
C GLY A 31 -12.92 2.55 -1.83
N ARG A 32 -12.71 1.74 -2.87
CA ARG A 32 -12.19 0.37 -2.69
C ARG A 32 -10.81 0.41 -2.03
N GLU A 33 -10.53 -0.58 -1.21
CA GLU A 33 -9.25 -0.70 -0.51
C GLU A 33 -8.63 -2.08 -0.74
N LEU A 34 -7.32 -2.10 -0.96
CA LEU A 34 -6.53 -3.30 -1.08
C LEU A 34 -5.39 -3.26 -0.08
N TRP A 35 -5.05 -4.41 0.47
CA TRP A 35 -3.89 -4.55 1.35
C TRP A 35 -2.84 -5.35 0.61
N VAL A 36 -1.63 -4.80 0.56
CA VAL A 36 -0.52 -5.35 -0.19
C VAL A 36 0.63 -5.60 0.75
N LYS A 37 1.05 -6.86 0.84
CA LYS A 37 2.23 -7.27 1.60
C LYS A 37 3.48 -6.57 1.09
N ILE A 38 4.25 -5.95 1.97
CA ILE A 38 5.43 -5.17 1.55
C ILE A 38 6.55 -6.07 1.00
N ASP A 39 6.72 -7.27 1.56
CA ASP A 39 7.79 -8.20 1.20
C ASP A 39 7.59 -8.79 -0.21
N THR A 40 6.39 -9.34 -0.47
CA THR A 40 6.06 -10.08 -1.70
C THR A 40 5.30 -9.28 -2.73
N LEU A 41 4.73 -8.12 -2.35
CA LEU A 41 3.75 -7.37 -3.16
C LEU A 41 2.49 -8.18 -3.49
N GLU A 42 2.19 -9.20 -2.70
CA GLU A 42 0.96 -9.97 -2.81
C GLU A 42 -0.21 -9.17 -2.25
N ILE A 43 -1.34 -9.17 -2.97
CA ILE A 43 -2.59 -8.61 -2.47
C ILE A 43 -3.20 -9.62 -1.51
N ILE A 44 -3.24 -9.27 -0.22
CA ILE A 44 -3.78 -10.12 0.85
C ILE A 44 -5.23 -9.77 1.21
N HIS A 45 -5.72 -8.61 0.75
CA HIS A 45 -7.11 -8.20 0.90
C HIS A 45 -7.54 -7.31 -0.26
N GLY A 46 -8.83 -7.39 -0.63
CA GLY A 46 -9.41 -6.56 -1.68
C GLY A 46 -9.14 -7.08 -3.10
N LYS A 47 -9.72 -6.40 -4.09
CA LYS A 47 -9.58 -6.73 -5.51
C LYS A 47 -9.56 -5.45 -6.34
N SER A 48 -8.75 -5.45 -7.40
CA SER A 48 -8.69 -4.38 -8.39
C SER A 48 -8.31 -4.96 -9.75
N VAL A 49 -8.68 -4.26 -10.82
CA VAL A 49 -8.19 -4.57 -12.16
C VAL A 49 -6.73 -4.13 -12.25
N LYS A 50 -5.84 -5.00 -12.73
CA LYS A 50 -4.38 -4.78 -12.78
C LYS A 50 -3.97 -3.38 -13.28
N ARG A 51 -4.66 -2.85 -14.29
CA ARG A 51 -4.38 -1.50 -14.85
C ARG A 51 -4.59 -0.36 -13.87
N GLU A 52 -5.50 -0.50 -12.90
CA GLU A 52 -5.82 0.57 -11.95
C GLU A 52 -4.69 0.77 -10.93
N ILE A 53 -3.95 -0.30 -10.62
CA ILE A 53 -2.89 -0.31 -9.59
C ILE A 53 -1.48 -0.46 -10.17
N ALA A 54 -1.32 -0.61 -11.49
CA ALA A 54 -0.05 -0.95 -12.12
C ALA A 54 1.09 0.00 -11.73
N ASP A 55 0.86 1.31 -11.83
CA ASP A 55 1.87 2.33 -11.50
C ASP A 55 2.24 2.30 -10.01
N ALA A 56 1.23 2.11 -9.15
CA ALA A 56 1.44 2.04 -7.71
C ALA A 56 2.24 0.80 -7.31
N MET A 57 1.95 -0.35 -7.92
CA MET A 57 2.67 -1.61 -7.68
C MET A 57 4.11 -1.55 -8.21
N ALA A 58 4.33 -0.96 -9.40
CA ALA A 58 5.66 -0.77 -9.95
C ALA A 58 6.51 0.17 -9.09
N TRP A 59 5.90 1.25 -8.59
CA TRP A 59 6.55 2.15 -7.64
C TRP A 59 6.85 1.43 -6.32
N ALA A 60 5.89 0.69 -5.75
CA ALA A 60 6.05 -0.02 -4.48
C ALA A 60 7.18 -1.04 -4.54
N ALA A 61 7.35 -1.74 -5.67
CA ALA A 61 8.46 -2.68 -5.88
C ALA A 61 9.84 -2.04 -5.67
N ASN A 62 9.99 -0.78 -6.10
CA ASN A 62 11.21 0.01 -5.98
C ASN A 62 11.35 0.72 -4.63
N GLN A 63 10.30 0.73 -3.80
CA GLN A 63 10.22 1.51 -2.56
C GLN A 63 9.95 0.65 -1.33
N ARG A 64 10.15 -0.67 -1.41
CA ARG A 64 9.98 -1.60 -0.28
C ARG A 64 10.72 -1.16 1.00
N PRO A 65 12.00 -0.70 0.94
CA PRO A 65 12.69 -0.23 2.15
C PRO A 65 12.00 0.97 2.80
N LEU A 66 11.52 1.93 2.00
CA LEU A 66 10.77 3.09 2.49
C LEU A 66 9.45 2.66 3.14
N LEU A 67 8.70 1.78 2.48
CA LEU A 67 7.41 1.29 2.97
C LEU A 67 7.57 0.53 4.29
N LEU A 68 8.60 -0.30 4.42
CA LEU A 68 8.89 -1.03 5.65
C LEU A 68 9.27 -0.09 6.80
N ALA A 69 10.18 0.85 6.56
CA ALA A 69 10.57 1.84 7.57
C ALA A 69 9.38 2.68 8.04
N LYS A 70 8.50 3.09 7.12
CA LYS A 70 7.27 3.83 7.47
C LYS A 70 6.27 2.96 8.22
N PHE A 71 6.15 1.68 7.87
CA PHE A 71 5.32 0.75 8.63
C PHE A 71 5.80 0.63 10.07
N GLU A 72 7.10 0.39 10.28
CA GLU A 72 7.70 0.30 11.62
C GLU A 72 7.53 1.60 12.42
N GLU A 73 7.78 2.76 11.79
CA GLU A 73 7.56 4.08 12.39
C GLU A 73 6.13 4.28 12.89
N PHE A 74 5.13 3.77 12.16
CA PHE A 74 3.71 3.96 12.51
C PHE A 74 3.16 2.88 13.44
N GLN A 75 3.96 1.85 13.75
CA GLN A 75 3.61 0.82 14.74
C GLN A 75 4.20 1.10 16.13
N ALA A 76 5.17 2.01 16.22
CA ALA A 76 5.71 2.54 17.47
C ALA A 76 4.68 3.42 18.21
#